data_AF-A0A974PCM4-F1
#
_entry.id   AF-A0A974PCM4-F1
#
_cell.length_a   1.000
_cell.length_b   1.000
_cell.length_c   1.000
_cell.angle_alpha   90.00
_cell.angle_beta   90.00
_cell.angle_gamma   90.00
#
_symmetry.space_group_name_H-M   'P 1'
#
loop_
_entity.id
_entity.type
_entity.pdbx_description
1 polymer ?
#
loop_
_entity_poly.entity_id
_entity_poly.type
_entity_poly.pdbx_seq_one_letter_code
_entity_poly.pdbx_strand_id
1 'polypeptide(L)'
;MNKQQIARSLLAITLLAVPLASPKANAAALFSDINNSYAKEAIMELLDKGIISGIGDNRFDPAGQLKRQDFAIILAKALSLDTTTVPSVPTFTDVPKSSYAYNAVEAVYQAGWINGPGNGRFAAGSPLSRQDMIVIFVRALGIEASDKSSLLPFADSAKIADYAKASVAAALEYGLIQGEGGNLFNPAANADRQSVALVASKFIKVKEAAATPAPKLRLL
;
A
#
# COMPACT_ATOMS: atom_id res chain seq x y z
N MET A 1 4.41 26.85 79.01
CA MET A 1 5.85 26.54 79.06
C MET A 1 6.23 25.88 77.73
N ASN A 2 7.01 26.60 76.89
CA ASN A 2 7.93 26.15 75.82
C ASN A 2 7.44 25.17 74.72
N LYS A 3 7.90 25.22 73.46
CA LYS A 3 8.72 26.14 72.65
C LYS A 3 8.81 25.48 71.24
N GLN A 4 8.95 26.31 70.20
CA GLN A 4 9.64 26.06 68.93
C GLN A 4 8.85 25.60 67.69
N GLN A 5 8.92 26.49 66.70
CA GLN A 5 8.65 26.36 65.27
C GLN A 5 9.52 25.28 64.62
N ILE A 6 9.01 24.58 63.60
CA ILE A 6 9.78 24.28 62.37
C ILE A 6 8.82 24.29 61.18
N ALA A 7 8.88 25.35 60.37
CA ALA A 7 8.30 25.39 59.04
C ALA A 7 9.08 24.42 58.13
N ARG A 8 8.38 23.44 57.55
CA ARG A 8 8.96 22.54 56.55
C ARG A 8 8.69 23.11 55.16
N SER A 9 9.70 23.78 54.62
CA SER A 9 9.76 24.18 53.22
C SER A 9 9.75 22.94 52.33
N LEU A 10 8.68 22.71 51.58
CA LEU A 10 8.65 21.74 50.48
C LEU A 10 9.19 22.43 49.22
N LEU A 11 10.43 22.10 48.85
CA LEU A 11 11.01 22.46 47.57
C LEU A 11 10.44 21.52 46.51
N ALA A 12 9.45 21.99 45.74
CA ALA A 12 8.94 21.25 44.59
C ALA A 12 9.96 21.38 43.45
N ILE A 13 10.78 20.35 43.25
CA ILE A 13 11.62 20.21 42.05
C ILE A 13 10.71 19.72 40.93
N THR A 14 10.22 20.65 40.10
CA THR A 14 9.52 20.33 38.86
C THR A 14 10.54 19.85 37.83
N LEU A 15 10.65 18.54 37.65
CA LEU A 15 11.40 17.95 36.55
C LEU A 15 10.66 18.27 35.24
N LEU A 16 11.12 19.29 34.51
CA LEU A 16 10.69 19.56 33.14
C LEU A 16 11.13 18.38 32.27
N ALA A 17 10.20 17.47 32.00
CA ALA A 17 10.37 16.46 30.97
C ALA A 17 10.43 17.19 29.62
N VAL A 18 11.63 17.40 29.09
CA VAL A 18 11.81 17.82 27.70
C VAL A 18 11.37 16.63 26.85
N PRO A 19 10.33 16.76 26.00
CA PRO A 19 10.01 15.71 25.06
C PRO A 19 11.22 15.59 24.12
N LEU A 20 11.90 14.44 24.15
CA LEU A 20 12.80 14.07 23.06
C LEU A 20 11.92 13.94 21.81
N ALA A 21 11.81 15.02 21.05
CA ALA A 21 11.35 14.94 19.69
C ALA A 21 12.36 14.06 18.95
N SER A 22 12.02 12.78 18.75
CA SER A 22 12.78 11.91 17.87
C SER A 22 12.83 12.60 16.50
N PRO A 23 14.02 12.83 15.92
CA PRO A 23 14.07 13.37 14.57
C PRO A 23 13.32 12.38 13.68
N LYS A 24 12.24 12.83 13.02
CA LYS A 24 11.64 12.09 11.91
C LYS A 24 12.76 11.88 10.91
N ALA A 25 13.26 10.66 10.80
CA ALA A 25 14.29 10.32 9.83
C ALA A 25 13.80 10.76 8.45
N ASN A 26 14.61 11.56 7.77
CA ASN A 26 14.27 12.11 6.48
C ASN A 26 14.13 10.95 5.47
N ALA A 27 12.91 10.62 5.05
CA ALA A 27 12.61 9.47 4.18
C ALA A 27 13.39 9.51 2.85
N ALA A 28 13.77 10.71 2.39
CA ALA A 28 14.58 10.90 1.18
C ALA A 28 16.05 10.45 1.31
N ALA A 29 16.55 10.22 2.53
CA ALA A 29 17.94 9.81 2.78
C ALA A 29 18.10 8.28 2.94
N LEU A 30 17.02 7.50 2.80
CA LEU A 30 17.01 6.09 3.21
C LEU A 30 17.37 5.10 2.08
N PHE A 31 16.99 5.37 0.83
CA PHE A 31 17.28 4.47 -0.29
C PHE A 31 18.19 5.12 -1.32
N SER A 32 19.35 4.49 -1.55
CA SER A 32 20.37 4.95 -2.49
C SER A 32 20.00 4.75 -3.96
N ASP A 33 19.06 3.84 -4.25
CA ASP A 33 18.74 3.36 -5.59
C ASP A 33 17.43 3.89 -6.20
N ILE A 34 16.75 4.83 -5.53
CA ILE A 34 15.47 5.37 -6.02
C ILE A 34 15.62 6.66 -6.84
N ASN A 35 16.83 7.23 -6.94
CA ASN A 35 17.03 8.55 -7.56
C ASN A 35 16.58 8.65 -9.02
N ASN A 36 16.69 7.54 -9.76
CA ASN A 36 16.26 7.47 -11.17
C ASN A 36 14.93 6.73 -11.34
N SER A 37 14.24 6.36 -10.25
CA SER A 37 12.94 5.72 -10.34
C SER A 37 11.87 6.76 -10.66
N TYR A 38 11.03 6.47 -11.66
CA TYR A 38 9.86 7.30 -11.97
C TYR A 38 8.81 7.31 -10.84
N ALA A 39 8.93 6.41 -9.86
CA ALA A 39 8.04 6.31 -8.72
C ALA A 39 8.67 6.85 -7.43
N LYS A 40 9.79 7.58 -7.51
CA LYS A 40 10.54 8.05 -6.32
C LYS A 40 9.64 8.72 -5.29
N GLU A 41 8.80 9.65 -5.71
CA GLU A 41 7.89 10.40 -4.82
C GLU A 41 6.87 9.46 -4.16
N ALA A 42 6.29 8.54 -4.94
CA ALA A 42 5.35 7.55 -4.42
C ALA A 42 6.03 6.58 -3.43
N ILE A 43 7.26 6.17 -3.70
CA ILE A 43 8.06 5.32 -2.80
C ILE A 43 8.28 6.05 -1.48
N MET A 44 8.72 7.31 -1.51
CA MET A 44 8.95 8.09 -0.29
C MET A 44 7.65 8.32 0.50
N GLU A 45 6.54 8.62 -0.19
CA GLU A 45 5.23 8.79 0.44
C GLU A 45 4.75 7.53 1.16
N LEU A 46 4.83 6.37 0.48
CA LEU A 46 4.40 5.11 1.07
C LEU A 46 5.34 4.62 2.17
N LEU A 47 6.63 4.98 2.11
CA LEU A 47 7.58 4.72 3.19
C LEU A 47 7.20 5.53 4.44
N ASP A 48 6.90 6.82 4.28
CA ASP A 48 6.45 7.69 5.39
C ASP A 48 5.14 7.20 6.01
N LYS A 49 4.20 6.71 5.18
CA LYS A 49 2.96 6.06 5.64
C LYS A 49 3.18 4.65 6.24
N GLY A 50 4.40 4.11 6.24
CA GLY A 50 4.72 2.77 6.75
C GLY A 50 4.16 1.61 5.92
N ILE A 51 3.74 1.88 4.68
CA ILE A 51 3.07 0.92 3.80
C ILE A 51 4.07 0.01 3.10
N ILE A 52 5.20 0.58 2.64
CA ILE A 52 6.29 -0.17 2.02
C ILE A 52 7.55 -0.13 2.87
N SER A 53 8.46 -1.07 2.62
CA SER A 53 9.78 -1.13 3.21
C SER A 53 10.84 -1.47 2.15
N GLY A 54 12.09 -1.15 2.44
CA GLY A 54 13.23 -1.55 1.62
C GLY A 54 13.56 -3.04 1.75
N ILE A 55 14.59 -3.47 1.03
CA ILE A 55 15.08 -4.86 1.03
C ILE A 55 16.32 -5.07 1.92
N GLY A 56 16.78 -4.03 2.61
CA GLY A 56 18.06 -4.01 3.33
C GLY A 56 19.09 -3.09 2.67
N ASP A 57 20.25 -2.90 3.30
CA ASP A 57 21.43 -2.22 2.75
C ASP A 57 21.16 -0.84 2.10
N ASN A 58 20.22 -0.06 2.64
CA ASN A 58 19.79 1.22 2.08
C ASN A 58 19.29 1.10 0.62
N ARG A 59 18.58 0.01 0.30
CA ARG A 59 18.02 -0.28 -1.03
C ARG A 59 16.51 -0.48 -0.97
N PHE A 60 15.82 0.03 -1.99
CA PHE A 60 14.42 -0.26 -2.25
C PHE A 60 14.23 -1.37 -3.29
N ASP A 61 15.14 -1.45 -4.26
CA ASP A 61 15.07 -2.26 -5.48
C ASP A 61 13.85 -1.94 -6.37
N PRO A 62 13.80 -0.75 -7.02
CA PRO A 62 12.65 -0.29 -7.79
C PRO A 62 12.17 -1.27 -8.87
N ALA A 63 13.10 -1.80 -9.67
CA ALA A 63 12.81 -2.74 -10.76
C ALA A 63 12.72 -4.20 -10.30
N GLY A 64 12.91 -4.45 -9.00
CA GLY A 64 12.82 -5.77 -8.41
C GLY A 64 11.44 -6.38 -8.58
N GLN A 65 11.39 -7.68 -8.81
CA GLN A 65 10.14 -8.41 -8.92
C GLN A 65 9.45 -8.48 -7.56
N LEU A 66 8.18 -8.10 -7.51
CA LEU A 66 7.38 -8.16 -6.30
C LEU A 66 6.60 -9.49 -6.23
N LYS A 67 6.65 -10.16 -5.07
CA LYS A 67 5.91 -11.41 -4.84
C LYS A 67 4.48 -11.11 -4.44
N ARG A 68 3.56 -12.04 -4.76
CA ARG A 68 2.13 -11.92 -4.44
C ARG A 68 1.86 -11.70 -2.93
N GLN A 69 2.67 -12.30 -2.04
CA GLN A 69 2.56 -12.06 -0.61
C GLN A 69 3.02 -10.66 -0.17
N ASP A 70 4.03 -10.10 -0.82
CA ASP A 70 4.47 -8.73 -0.54
C ASP A 70 3.40 -7.73 -1.02
N PHE A 71 2.73 -8.04 -2.13
CA PHE A 71 1.57 -7.27 -2.60
C PHE A 71 0.42 -7.29 -1.59
N ALA A 72 0.13 -8.45 -1.00
CA ALA A 72 -0.90 -8.59 0.03
C ALA A 72 -0.62 -7.70 1.25
N ILE A 73 0.65 -7.62 1.69
CA ILE A 73 1.07 -6.72 2.77
C ILE A 73 0.81 -5.26 2.41
N ILE A 74 1.22 -4.84 1.21
CA ILE A 74 1.01 -3.47 0.74
C ILE A 74 -0.47 -3.14 0.68
N LEU A 75 -1.28 -4.04 0.11
CA LEU A 75 -2.72 -3.84 -0.04
C LEU A 75 -3.43 -3.78 1.32
N ALA A 76 -3.10 -4.69 2.25
CA ALA A 76 -3.67 -4.68 3.60
C ALA A 76 -3.40 -3.35 4.32
N LYS A 77 -2.17 -2.84 4.21
CA LYS A 77 -1.80 -1.55 4.82
C LYS A 77 -2.45 -0.35 4.12
N ALA A 78 -2.48 -0.33 2.79
CA ALA A 78 -3.11 0.72 2.00
C ALA A 78 -4.63 0.82 2.27
N LEU A 79 -5.26 -0.32 2.53
CA LEU A 79 -6.66 -0.40 2.93
C LEU A 79 -6.89 -0.17 4.43
N SER A 80 -5.83 -0.20 5.24
CA SER A 80 -5.90 -0.16 6.71
C SER A 80 -6.75 -1.31 7.28
N LEU A 81 -6.58 -2.52 6.75
CA LEU A 81 -7.29 -3.71 7.22
C LEU A 81 -6.82 -4.10 8.64
N ASP A 82 -7.72 -4.68 9.42
CA ASP A 82 -7.35 -5.33 10.68
C ASP A 82 -6.53 -6.60 10.38
N THR A 83 -5.26 -6.58 10.77
CA THR A 83 -4.35 -7.73 10.67
C THR A 83 -4.10 -8.39 12.03
N THR A 84 -4.89 -8.07 13.05
CA THR A 84 -4.79 -8.64 14.40
C THR A 84 -5.79 -9.78 14.61
N THR A 85 -6.95 -9.70 13.96
CA THR A 85 -7.99 -10.73 13.99
C THR A 85 -7.80 -11.71 12.82
N VAL A 86 -6.96 -12.73 13.02
CA VAL A 86 -6.64 -13.73 11.98
C VAL A 86 -6.92 -15.15 12.49
N PRO A 87 -7.24 -16.13 11.61
CA PRO A 87 -7.70 -17.44 12.05
C PRO A 87 -6.59 -18.20 12.79
N SER A 88 -7.02 -19.14 13.65
CA SER A 88 -6.09 -20.01 14.38
C SER A 88 -5.59 -21.18 13.53
N VAL A 89 -6.21 -21.46 12.40
CA VAL A 89 -5.77 -22.43 11.40
C VAL A 89 -5.56 -21.65 10.10
N PRO A 90 -4.36 -21.71 9.47
CA PRO A 90 -4.13 -21.03 8.20
C PRO A 90 -5.12 -21.48 7.13
N THR A 91 -5.66 -20.51 6.39
CA THR A 91 -6.49 -20.76 5.20
C THR A 91 -5.66 -21.42 4.10
N PHE A 92 -4.41 -20.98 3.95
CA PHE A 92 -3.53 -21.41 2.87
C PHE A 92 -2.36 -22.25 3.38
N THR A 93 -2.15 -23.40 2.76
CA THR A 93 -1.09 -24.34 3.13
C THR A 93 0.31 -23.79 2.85
N ASP A 94 0.45 -22.90 1.88
CA ASP A 94 1.72 -22.25 1.51
C ASP A 94 1.96 -20.90 2.22
N VAL A 95 1.11 -20.55 3.19
CA VAL A 95 1.30 -19.39 4.08
C VAL A 95 1.07 -19.83 5.54
N PRO A 96 2.04 -20.51 6.16
CA PRO A 96 1.93 -20.92 7.56
C PRO A 96 1.95 -19.70 8.49
N LYS A 97 1.51 -19.87 9.75
CA LYS A 97 1.50 -18.81 10.77
C LYS A 97 2.85 -18.14 11.02
N SER A 98 3.94 -18.88 10.79
CA SER A 98 5.31 -18.36 10.93
C SER A 98 5.74 -17.46 9.77
N SER A 99 4.96 -17.39 8.69
CA SER A 99 5.23 -16.49 7.57
C SER A 99 5.05 -15.04 7.99
N TYR A 100 5.98 -14.18 7.60
CA TYR A 100 5.88 -12.73 7.81
C TYR A 100 4.67 -12.10 7.11
N ALA A 101 4.12 -12.76 6.10
CA ALA A 101 2.95 -12.31 5.36
C ALA A 101 1.63 -12.88 5.89
N TYR A 102 1.66 -13.80 6.87
CA TYR A 102 0.49 -14.56 7.32
C TYR A 102 -0.71 -13.65 7.60
N ASN A 103 -0.54 -12.68 8.51
CA ASN A 103 -1.66 -11.85 8.92
C ASN A 103 -2.23 -11.00 7.77
N ALA A 104 -1.36 -10.47 6.91
CA ALA A 104 -1.79 -9.67 5.78
C ALA A 104 -2.53 -10.51 4.73
N VAL A 105 -2.04 -11.72 4.45
CA VAL A 105 -2.67 -12.67 3.52
C VAL A 105 -4.06 -13.06 4.00
N GLU A 106 -4.21 -13.40 5.28
CA GLU A 106 -5.52 -13.73 5.86
C GLU A 106 -6.46 -12.52 5.80
N ALA A 107 -5.99 -11.31 6.14
CA ALA A 107 -6.81 -10.11 6.11
C ALA A 107 -7.30 -9.77 4.70
N VAL A 108 -6.44 -9.80 3.67
CA VAL A 108 -6.88 -9.51 2.28
C VAL A 108 -7.79 -10.59 1.70
N TYR A 109 -7.63 -11.84 2.15
CA TYR A 109 -8.50 -12.94 1.75
C TYR A 109 -9.89 -12.81 2.40
N GLN A 110 -9.94 -12.59 3.71
CA GLN A 110 -11.21 -12.42 4.44
C GLN A 110 -11.98 -11.20 3.95
N ALA A 111 -11.28 -10.13 3.57
CA ALA A 111 -11.89 -8.95 2.97
C ALA A 111 -12.27 -9.14 1.48
N GLY A 112 -11.98 -10.30 0.88
CA GLY A 112 -12.39 -10.65 -0.48
C GLY A 112 -11.55 -10.04 -1.61
N TRP A 113 -10.41 -9.42 -1.29
CA TRP A 113 -9.61 -8.70 -2.28
C TRP A 113 -8.69 -9.61 -3.09
N ILE A 114 -8.10 -10.62 -2.45
CA ILE A 114 -7.18 -11.55 -3.10
C ILE A 114 -7.58 -12.98 -2.77
N ASN A 115 -7.91 -13.74 -3.81
CA ASN A 115 -8.07 -15.18 -3.74
C ASN A 115 -6.79 -15.90 -4.14
N GLY A 116 -6.68 -17.14 -3.66
CA GLY A 116 -5.70 -18.10 -4.16
C GLY A 116 -6.13 -18.72 -5.50
N PRO A 117 -5.20 -19.35 -6.25
CA PRO A 117 -5.55 -20.09 -7.47
C PRO A 117 -6.36 -21.38 -7.23
N GLY A 118 -6.72 -21.69 -5.97
CA GLY A 118 -7.42 -22.90 -5.57
C GLY A 118 -6.54 -23.86 -4.77
N ASN A 119 -7.07 -25.05 -4.48
CA ASN A 119 -6.37 -26.14 -3.79
C ASN A 119 -5.74 -25.75 -2.42
N GLY A 120 -6.35 -24.79 -1.71
CA GLY A 120 -5.84 -24.32 -0.42
C GLY A 120 -4.51 -23.56 -0.52
N ARG A 121 -4.17 -22.96 -1.67
CA ARG A 121 -2.92 -22.21 -1.87
C ARG A 121 -3.17 -20.73 -2.12
N PHE A 122 -2.28 -19.86 -1.64
CA PHE A 122 -2.25 -18.44 -1.97
C PHE A 122 -1.33 -18.12 -3.16
N ALA A 123 -0.38 -19.02 -3.48
CA ALA A 123 0.72 -18.77 -4.41
C ALA A 123 1.65 -17.63 -3.96
N ALA A 124 1.98 -17.63 -2.67
CA ALA A 124 2.62 -16.54 -1.96
C ALA A 124 3.95 -16.05 -2.57
N GLY A 125 4.79 -16.99 -3.02
CA GLY A 125 6.07 -16.68 -3.66
C GLY A 125 6.02 -16.37 -5.15
N SER A 126 4.85 -16.46 -5.79
CA SER A 126 4.71 -16.24 -7.23
C SER A 126 4.74 -14.74 -7.57
N PRO A 127 5.20 -14.36 -8.78
CA PRO A 127 4.98 -13.01 -9.28
C PRO A 127 3.49 -12.67 -9.37
N LEU A 128 3.21 -11.37 -9.41
CA LEU A 128 1.91 -10.82 -9.79
C LEU A 128 2.04 -10.14 -11.15
N SER A 129 1.14 -10.44 -12.09
CA SER A 129 1.12 -9.74 -13.37
C SER A 129 0.61 -8.31 -13.19
N ARG A 130 1.02 -7.41 -14.08
CA ARG A 130 0.58 -6.01 -14.05
C ARG A 130 -0.93 -5.89 -14.18
N GLN A 131 -1.57 -6.68 -15.06
CA GLN A 131 -3.03 -6.64 -15.20
C GLN A 131 -3.74 -7.14 -13.93
N ASP A 132 -3.23 -8.17 -13.24
CA ASP A 132 -3.84 -8.67 -12.01
C ASP A 132 -3.71 -7.66 -10.86
N MET A 133 -2.56 -6.99 -10.76
CA MET A 133 -2.37 -5.89 -9.82
C MET A 133 -3.44 -4.81 -10.02
N ILE A 134 -3.70 -4.40 -11.26
CA ILE A 134 -4.71 -3.38 -11.57
C ILE A 134 -6.13 -3.83 -11.26
N VAL A 135 -6.48 -5.07 -11.63
CA VAL A 135 -7.79 -5.64 -11.30
C VAL A 135 -8.03 -5.62 -9.79
N ILE A 136 -7.04 -5.97 -8.98
CA ILE A 136 -7.17 -6.00 -7.53
C ILE A 136 -7.33 -4.58 -6.96
N PHE A 137 -6.50 -3.61 -7.37
CA PHE A 137 -6.63 -2.24 -6.88
C PHE A 137 -7.96 -1.59 -7.26
N VAL A 138 -8.41 -1.78 -8.50
CA VAL A 138 -9.69 -1.23 -8.97
C VAL A 138 -10.85 -1.84 -8.17
N ARG A 139 -10.86 -3.16 -7.98
CA ARG A 139 -11.86 -3.82 -7.15
C ARG A 139 -11.84 -3.30 -5.72
N ALA A 140 -10.65 -3.11 -5.14
CA ALA A 140 -10.47 -2.61 -3.78
C ALA A 140 -10.91 -1.15 -3.58
N LEU A 141 -10.98 -0.34 -4.66
CA LEU A 141 -11.58 0.99 -4.60
C LEU A 141 -13.10 0.96 -4.60
N GLY A 142 -13.72 -0.18 -4.98
CA GLY A 142 -15.16 -0.27 -5.17
C GLY A 142 -15.69 0.64 -6.29
N ILE A 143 -14.84 1.01 -7.26
CA ILE A 143 -15.27 1.76 -8.44
C ILE A 143 -15.88 0.82 -9.47
N GLU A 144 -16.90 1.33 -10.18
CA GLU A 144 -17.56 0.59 -11.24
C GLU A 144 -16.60 0.26 -12.38
N ALA A 145 -16.84 -0.89 -13.00
CA ALA A 145 -16.12 -1.30 -14.19
C ALA A 145 -16.41 -0.30 -15.33
N SER A 146 -15.38 0.14 -16.04
CA SER A 146 -15.54 1.09 -17.14
C SER A 146 -16.15 0.42 -18.37
N ASP A 147 -17.15 1.05 -18.98
CA ASP A 147 -17.75 0.64 -20.25
C ASP A 147 -16.81 0.86 -21.44
N LYS A 148 -15.75 1.66 -21.27
CA LYS A 148 -14.73 1.96 -22.29
C LYS A 148 -13.65 0.89 -22.42
N SER A 149 -13.93 -0.33 -21.99
CA SER A 149 -13.00 -1.48 -22.08
C SER A 149 -12.49 -1.76 -23.50
N SER A 150 -13.25 -1.37 -24.53
CA SER A 150 -12.89 -1.49 -25.95
C SER A 150 -12.11 -0.30 -26.52
N LEU A 151 -11.95 0.78 -25.76
CA LEU A 151 -11.31 2.04 -26.19
C LEU A 151 -9.97 2.28 -25.49
N LEU A 152 -9.33 1.21 -25.03
CA LEU A 152 -8.02 1.31 -24.38
C LEU A 152 -6.99 1.87 -25.38
N PRO A 153 -6.31 2.98 -25.06
CA PRO A 153 -5.43 3.66 -26.02
C PRO A 153 -4.11 2.93 -26.24
N PHE A 154 -3.85 1.83 -25.51
CA PHE A 154 -2.57 1.13 -25.56
C PHE A 154 -2.38 0.32 -26.83
N ALA A 155 -1.17 0.38 -27.39
CA ALA A 155 -0.79 -0.34 -28.62
C ALA A 155 -0.85 -1.87 -28.45
N ASP A 156 -0.74 -2.38 -27.22
CA ASP A 156 -0.84 -3.79 -26.87
C ASP A 156 -2.16 -4.14 -26.14
N SER A 157 -3.20 -3.32 -26.27
CA SER A 157 -4.51 -3.54 -25.65
C SER A 157 -5.13 -4.91 -25.98
N ALA A 158 -4.83 -5.46 -27.16
CA ALA A 158 -5.25 -6.81 -27.55
C ALA A 158 -4.64 -7.94 -26.70
N LYS A 159 -3.52 -7.68 -25.99
CA LYS A 159 -2.89 -8.66 -25.07
C LYS A 159 -3.48 -8.63 -23.66
N ILE A 160 -4.34 -7.65 -23.36
CA ILE A 160 -5.01 -7.55 -22.05
C ILE A 160 -6.09 -8.61 -22.01
N ALA A 161 -6.06 -9.45 -20.97
CA ALA A 161 -7.08 -10.49 -20.81
C ALA A 161 -8.47 -9.86 -20.65
N ASP A 162 -9.51 -10.51 -21.18
CA ASP A 162 -10.87 -9.94 -21.22
C ASP A 162 -11.39 -9.55 -19.82
N TYR A 163 -11.09 -10.35 -18.80
CA TYR A 163 -11.46 -10.06 -17.41
C TYR A 163 -10.81 -8.79 -16.85
N ALA A 164 -9.69 -8.35 -17.43
CA ALA A 164 -8.91 -7.22 -16.95
C ALA A 164 -9.23 -5.91 -17.68
N LYS A 165 -9.77 -5.96 -18.91
CA LYS A 165 -9.96 -4.77 -19.76
C LYS A 165 -10.77 -3.66 -19.09
N ALA A 166 -11.89 -4.01 -18.46
CA ALA A 166 -12.74 -3.03 -17.80
C ALA A 166 -12.05 -2.38 -16.58
N SER A 167 -11.28 -3.16 -15.82
CA SER A 167 -10.47 -2.63 -14.72
C SER A 167 -9.32 -1.75 -15.22
N VAL A 168 -8.65 -2.14 -16.30
CA VAL A 168 -7.59 -1.31 -16.90
C VAL A 168 -8.15 0.01 -17.41
N ALA A 169 -9.34 0.00 -18.03
CA ALA A 169 -10.01 1.22 -18.46
C ALA A 169 -10.37 2.12 -17.27
N ALA A 170 -10.98 1.57 -16.21
CA ALA A 170 -11.27 2.33 -15.00
C ALA A 170 -10.00 2.89 -14.34
N ALA A 171 -8.93 2.09 -14.25
CA ALA A 171 -7.66 2.54 -13.71
C ALA A 171 -7.04 3.71 -14.49
N LEU A 172 -7.26 3.75 -15.81
CA LEU A 172 -6.83 4.88 -16.65
C LEU A 172 -7.69 6.13 -16.37
N GLU A 173 -9.01 5.98 -16.30
CA GLU A 173 -9.95 7.09 -16.03
C GLU A 173 -9.72 7.73 -14.66
N TYR A 174 -9.47 6.92 -13.64
CA TYR A 174 -9.17 7.38 -12.28
C TYR A 174 -7.69 7.75 -12.08
N GLY A 175 -6.89 7.73 -13.15
CA GLY A 175 -5.48 8.17 -13.13
C GLY A 175 -4.53 7.27 -12.34
N LEU A 176 -4.94 6.05 -11.97
CA LEU A 176 -4.10 5.07 -11.27
C LEU A 176 -2.91 4.63 -12.13
N ILE A 177 -3.14 4.46 -13.43
CA ILE A 177 -2.12 4.04 -14.38
C ILE A 177 -1.93 5.06 -15.49
N GLN A 178 -0.76 4.97 -16.12
CA GLN A 178 -0.46 5.57 -17.40
C GLN A 178 0.24 4.50 -18.25
N GLY A 179 0.24 4.70 -19.58
CA GLY A 179 1.03 3.89 -20.48
C GLY A 179 2.53 4.03 -20.19
N GLU A 180 3.26 3.01 -20.55
CA GLU A 180 4.72 2.98 -20.55
C GLU A 180 5.25 3.39 -21.95
N GLY A 181 6.57 3.37 -22.11
CA GLY A 181 7.22 3.72 -23.37
C GLY A 181 6.61 3.00 -24.58
N GLY A 182 6.44 3.74 -25.68
CA GLY A 182 5.79 3.20 -26.89
C GLY A 182 4.28 3.04 -26.76
N ASN A 183 3.64 3.70 -25.77
CA ASN A 183 2.20 3.62 -25.53
C ASN A 183 1.73 2.18 -25.21
N LEU A 184 2.52 1.47 -24.41
CA LEU A 184 2.27 0.09 -24.02
C LEU A 184 1.69 0.02 -22.60
N PHE A 185 0.84 -0.97 -22.34
CA PHE A 185 0.42 -1.32 -20.99
C PHE A 185 1.24 -2.46 -20.38
N ASN A 186 1.71 -3.42 -21.19
CA ASN A 186 2.45 -4.60 -20.77
C ASN A 186 1.67 -5.50 -19.78
N PRO A 187 0.50 -6.04 -20.16
CA PRO A 187 -0.43 -6.70 -19.23
C PRO A 187 0.15 -7.92 -18.49
N ALA A 188 0.93 -8.75 -19.21
CA ALA A 188 1.50 -9.99 -18.67
C ALA A 188 2.86 -9.80 -18.00
N ALA A 189 3.44 -8.59 -18.05
CA ALA A 189 4.70 -8.32 -17.36
C ALA A 189 4.51 -8.45 -15.84
N ASN A 190 5.53 -8.94 -15.15
CA ASN A 190 5.51 -8.98 -13.70
C ASN A 190 5.53 -7.55 -13.16
N ALA A 191 4.69 -7.28 -12.15
CA ALA A 191 4.70 -6.01 -11.45
C ALA A 191 6.02 -5.85 -10.68
N ASP A 192 6.77 -4.81 -11.00
CA ASP A 192 7.95 -4.41 -10.25
C ASP A 192 7.57 -3.57 -9.01
N ARG A 193 8.50 -3.44 -8.07
CA ARG A 193 8.25 -2.76 -6.79
C ARG A 193 7.87 -1.28 -6.97
N GLN A 194 8.45 -0.59 -7.96
CA GLN A 194 8.16 0.82 -8.24
C GLN A 194 6.78 1.04 -8.89
N SER A 195 6.32 0.15 -9.78
CA SER A 195 4.97 0.22 -10.35
C SER A 195 3.92 -0.03 -9.28
N VAL A 196 4.13 -1.01 -8.41
CA VAL A 196 3.24 -1.27 -7.25
C VAL A 196 3.20 -0.07 -6.33
N ALA A 197 4.34 0.54 -6.00
CA ALA A 197 4.39 1.74 -5.17
C ALA A 197 3.64 2.93 -5.81
N LEU A 198 3.85 3.18 -7.10
CA LEU A 198 3.17 4.26 -7.80
C LEU A 198 1.64 4.07 -7.79
N VAL A 199 1.17 2.88 -8.13
CA VAL A 199 -0.26 2.58 -8.19
C VAL A 199 -0.87 2.58 -6.79
N ALA A 200 -0.18 2.06 -5.77
CA ALA A 200 -0.65 2.10 -4.38
C ALA A 200 -0.76 3.53 -3.82
N SER A 201 0.20 4.41 -4.12
CA SER A 201 0.12 5.84 -3.73
C SER A 201 -1.12 6.50 -4.37
N LYS A 202 -1.34 6.28 -5.67
CA LYS A 202 -2.51 6.81 -6.38
C LYS A 202 -3.83 6.23 -5.87
N PHE A 203 -3.86 4.92 -5.59
CA PHE A 203 -5.00 4.24 -4.98
C PHE A 203 -5.42 4.89 -3.66
N ILE A 204 -4.45 5.16 -2.77
CA ILE A 204 -4.72 5.81 -1.48
C ILE A 204 -5.28 7.21 -1.69
N LYS A 205 -4.70 8.00 -2.60
CA LYS A 205 -5.19 9.36 -2.92
C LYS A 205 -6.61 9.36 -3.45
N VAL A 206 -6.96 8.43 -4.33
CA VAL A 206 -8.35 8.28 -4.83
C VAL A 206 -9.28 7.92 -3.67
N LYS A 207 -8.89 7.01 -2.79
CA LYS A 207 -9.69 6.63 -1.60
C LYS A 207 -9.90 7.81 -0.65
N GLU A 208 -8.84 8.58 -0.37
CA GLU A 208 -8.89 9.77 0.50
C GLU A 208 -9.77 10.88 -0.11
N ALA A 209 -9.69 11.09 -1.42
CA ALA A 209 -10.55 12.05 -2.12
C ALA A 209 -12.03 11.65 -2.08
N ALA A 210 -12.34 10.36 -2.24
CA ALA A 210 -13.72 9.85 -2.12
C ALA A 210 -14.28 9.96 -0.69
N ALA A 211 -13.42 9.94 0.33
CA ALA A 211 -13.82 10.02 1.74
C ALA A 211 -14.04 11.46 2.25
N THR A 212 -13.67 12.49 1.48
CA THR A 212 -13.81 13.90 1.90
C THR A 212 -15.19 14.44 1.50
N PRO A 213 -16.11 14.77 2.43
CA PRO A 213 -17.39 15.39 2.08
C PRO A 213 -17.15 16.78 1.48
N ALA A 214 -17.87 17.13 0.41
CA ALA A 214 -17.85 18.49 -0.14
C ALA A 214 -18.13 19.51 1.00
N PRO A 215 -17.39 20.64 1.07
CA PRO A 215 -17.65 21.65 2.09
C PRO A 215 -19.10 22.12 1.95
N LYS A 216 -19.87 22.04 3.04
CA LYS A 216 -21.20 22.65 3.09
C LYS A 216 -21.01 24.14 2.81
N LEU A 217 -21.40 24.60 1.62
CA LEU A 217 -21.52 26.03 1.36
C LEU A 217 -22.46 26.61 2.43
N ARG A 218 -21.89 27.36 3.38
CA ARG A 218 -22.66 28.27 4.21
C ARG A 218 -23.14 29.36 3.26
N LEU A 219 -24.39 29.25 2.79
CA LEU A 219 -25.08 30.42 2.25
C LEU A 219 -25.12 31.45 3.39
N LEU A 220 -24.45 32.57 3.15
CA LEU A 220 -24.58 33.79 3.95
C LEU A 220 -25.95 34.43 3.70
#